data_AF-A0A3S0TRJ1-F1
#
_entry.id   AF-A0A3S0TRJ1-F1
#
_cell.length_a   1.000
_cell.length_b   1.000
_cell.length_c   1.000
_cell.angle_alpha   90.00
_cell.angle_beta   90.00
_cell.angle_gamma   90.00
#
_symmetry.space_group_name_H-M   'P 1'
#
loop_
_entity.id
_entity.type
_entity.pdbx_description
1 polymer ?
#
loop_
_entity_poly.entity_id
_entity_poly.type
_entity_poly.pdbx_seq_one_letter_code
_entity_poly.pdbx_strand_id
1 'polypeptide(L)'
;MTDLVDHEIVIIFKKYLHPLSAKLTEMLNEHFSHQTERRGCGYTQATRVIAEFVSQPRDMMGFQDFRIFEDYEIKGLKNILNQSSSYGLLVETWRNLDIDPHVQQYLKASHSQDSFTQNLQQEVDFQAKLRTIHQYAELEESVLICQLLADILLPQTVHTIEMIECDSLEEKPKVGSCPMAEKFFLRIAHHRLLRQGEINIFVDDKGLPIMMEKLNMGDNHSCISLVPLMMNGVRLPAGSLFSASYDIDVLEKQPNKQYKGYVIPIAQMNGFWFLRLTTLAVSPKNRARAFGYHFKQQVDNGLFRPDTTELSQLIEIARDQLYVGHPC
;
A
#
# COMPACT_ATOMS: atom_id res chain seq x y z
N MET A 1 1.48 -3.85 35.64
CA MET A 1 2.02 -3.96 34.27
C MET A 1 1.18 -5.01 33.59
N THR A 2 0.15 -4.59 32.86
CA THR A 2 -0.59 -5.51 31.98
C THR A 2 0.40 -5.96 30.92
N ASP A 3 0.63 -7.27 30.79
CA ASP A 3 1.42 -7.82 29.69
C ASP A 3 0.83 -7.25 28.40
N LEU A 4 1.59 -6.39 27.73
CA LEU A 4 1.19 -5.83 26.45
C LEU A 4 1.15 -7.01 25.48
N VAL A 5 -0.05 -7.40 25.07
CA VAL A 5 -0.24 -8.40 24.03
C VAL A 5 0.23 -7.77 22.74
N ASP A 6 1.27 -8.36 22.14
CA ASP A 6 1.79 -7.92 20.85
C ASP A 6 0.67 -7.95 19.79
N HIS A 7 0.74 -7.00 18.87
CA HIS A 7 -0.14 -6.91 17.72
C HIS A 7 -0.03 -8.21 16.88
N GLU A 8 -1.15 -8.69 16.32
CA GLU A 8 -1.21 -9.96 15.58
C GLU A 8 -0.11 -10.09 14.51
N ILE A 9 0.09 -9.06 13.68
CA ILE A 9 1.18 -9.01 12.67
C ILE A 9 2.56 -9.26 13.31
N VAL A 10 2.86 -8.62 14.45
CA VAL A 10 4.15 -8.80 15.15
C VAL A 10 4.31 -10.25 15.60
N ILE A 11 3.25 -10.84 16.16
CA ILE A 11 3.23 -12.24 16.58
C ILE A 11 3.46 -13.17 15.37
N ILE A 12 2.77 -12.93 14.25
CA ILE A 12 2.88 -13.74 13.02
C ILE A 12 4.32 -13.75 12.51
N PHE A 13 4.91 -12.57 12.31
CA PHE A 13 6.26 -12.46 11.75
C PHE A 13 7.31 -13.05 12.69
N LYS A 14 7.20 -12.80 14.00
CA LYS A 14 8.10 -13.39 15.01
C LYS A 14 8.00 -14.92 15.09
N LYS A 15 6.81 -15.49 14.88
CA LYS A 15 6.57 -16.94 15.00
C LYS A 15 6.90 -17.72 13.73
N TYR A 16 6.61 -17.15 12.56
CA TYR A 16 6.61 -17.92 11.30
C TYR A 16 7.68 -17.48 10.30
N LEU A 17 8.33 -16.33 10.49
CA LEU A 17 9.38 -15.79 9.62
C LEU A 17 10.45 -15.06 10.47
N HIS A 18 10.80 -13.83 10.11
CA HIS A 18 11.73 -12.96 10.82
C HIS A 18 10.96 -11.86 11.56
N PRO A 19 11.42 -11.45 12.76
CA PRO A 19 10.88 -10.29 13.45
C PRO A 19 10.93 -9.03 12.58
N LEU A 20 9.85 -8.25 12.64
CA LEU A 20 9.81 -6.92 12.02
C LEU A 20 10.76 -5.97 12.76
N SER A 21 11.25 -4.95 12.05
CA SER A 21 12.09 -3.91 12.62
C SER A 21 11.46 -3.29 13.88
N ALA A 22 12.29 -2.91 14.85
CA ALA A 22 11.84 -2.29 16.09
C ALA A 22 10.86 -1.14 15.85
N LYS A 23 11.13 -0.30 14.84
CA LYS A 23 10.26 0.82 14.47
C LYS A 23 8.85 0.36 14.04
N LEU A 24 8.74 -0.66 13.18
CA LEU A 24 7.43 -1.19 12.75
C LEU A 24 6.72 -1.89 13.91
N THR A 25 7.45 -2.67 14.70
CA THR A 25 6.94 -3.36 15.89
C THR A 25 6.35 -2.37 16.90
N GLU A 26 7.09 -1.32 17.25
CA GLU A 26 6.63 -0.26 18.16
C GLU A 26 5.40 0.48 17.61
N MET A 27 5.38 0.80 16.30
CA MET A 27 4.24 1.48 15.68
C MET A 27 2.98 0.61 15.67
N LEU A 28 3.09 -0.67 15.31
CA LEU A 28 1.97 -1.61 15.27
C LEU A 28 1.40 -1.90 16.66
N ASN A 29 2.26 -1.94 17.68
CA ASN A 29 1.86 -2.06 19.09
C ASN A 29 1.35 -0.74 19.70
N GLU A 30 1.22 0.32 18.90
CA GLU A 30 0.85 1.66 19.35
C GLU A 30 1.69 2.15 20.54
N HIS A 31 2.99 1.85 20.56
CA HIS A 31 3.87 2.31 21.63
C HIS A 31 3.78 3.85 21.76
N PHE A 32 3.76 4.36 23.00
CA PHE A 32 3.43 5.76 23.29
C PHE A 32 4.32 6.78 22.55
N SER A 33 5.57 6.43 22.25
CA SER A 33 6.50 7.26 21.46
C SER A 33 6.04 7.49 20.02
N HIS A 34 5.17 6.62 19.50
CA HIS A 34 4.57 6.68 18.17
C HIS A 34 3.07 7.03 18.23
N GLN A 35 2.60 7.61 19.33
CA GLN A 35 1.27 8.21 19.40
C GLN A 35 1.44 9.73 19.28
N THR A 36 1.07 10.30 18.14
CA THR A 36 1.14 11.75 17.96
C THR A 36 -0.14 12.27 17.33
N GLU A 37 -0.61 13.44 17.76
CA GLU A 37 -1.80 14.08 17.19
C GLU A 37 -1.66 14.30 15.67
N ARG A 38 -0.47 14.67 15.20
CA ARG A 38 -0.24 14.94 13.77
C ARG A 38 -0.04 13.67 12.94
N ARG A 39 0.72 12.69 13.44
CA ARG A 39 1.10 11.48 12.67
C ARG A 39 0.23 10.27 12.99
N GLY A 40 -0.77 10.39 13.86
CA GLY A 40 -1.63 9.28 14.28
C GLY A 40 -0.86 8.26 15.13
N CYS A 41 -1.31 7.01 15.12
CA CYS A 41 -0.72 5.87 15.81
C CYS A 41 -1.00 4.57 15.01
N GLY A 42 -0.51 3.44 15.49
CA GLY A 42 -0.91 2.13 14.96
C GLY A 42 -0.67 2.01 13.47
N TYR A 43 -1.72 1.55 12.77
CA TYR A 43 -1.68 1.34 11.32
C TYR A 43 -1.45 2.62 10.55
N THR A 44 -1.96 3.74 11.05
CA THR A 44 -1.74 5.05 10.41
C THR A 44 -0.26 5.41 10.41
N GLN A 45 0.50 5.13 11.47
CA GLN A 45 1.95 5.36 11.47
C GLN A 45 2.73 4.26 10.77
N ALA A 46 2.40 3.00 11.01
CA ALA A 46 3.08 1.87 10.38
C ALA A 46 3.01 1.98 8.85
N THR A 47 1.82 2.24 8.28
CA THR A 47 1.66 2.37 6.82
C THR A 47 2.30 3.62 6.24
N ARG A 48 2.55 4.67 7.04
CA ARG A 48 3.37 5.83 6.63
C ARG A 48 4.85 5.50 6.50
N VAL A 49 5.37 4.63 7.36
CA VAL A 49 6.75 4.12 7.20
C VAL A 49 6.82 3.18 6.03
N ILE A 50 5.84 2.29 5.91
CA ILE A 50 5.79 1.35 4.79
C ILE A 50 5.68 2.07 3.45
N ALA A 51 5.02 3.23 3.40
CA ALA A 51 4.93 4.06 2.21
C ALA A 51 6.27 4.47 1.60
N GLU A 52 7.33 4.56 2.41
CA GLU A 52 8.70 4.84 1.94
C GLU A 52 9.30 3.69 1.14
N PHE A 53 8.85 2.46 1.39
CA PHE A 53 9.25 1.29 0.61
C PHE A 53 8.40 1.17 -0.66
N VAL A 54 7.07 1.27 -0.52
CA VAL A 54 6.10 1.15 -1.62
C VAL A 54 6.37 2.15 -2.74
N SER A 55 6.61 3.41 -2.39
CA SER A 55 6.69 4.51 -3.38
C SER A 55 8.03 4.57 -4.11
N GLN A 56 8.97 3.67 -3.80
CA GLN A 56 10.28 3.62 -4.46
C GLN A 56 10.31 2.53 -5.53
N PRO A 57 10.87 2.77 -6.72
CA PRO A 57 11.15 1.73 -7.69
C PRO A 57 11.97 0.59 -7.08
N ARG A 58 11.71 -0.65 -7.48
CA ARG A 58 12.45 -1.81 -6.98
C ARG A 58 13.88 -1.78 -7.53
N ASP A 59 14.85 -1.76 -6.62
CA ASP A 59 16.23 -2.10 -6.98
C ASP A 59 16.34 -3.62 -7.06
N MET A 60 16.74 -4.11 -8.23
CA MET A 60 16.84 -5.54 -8.54
C MET A 60 17.96 -6.23 -7.74
N MET A 61 18.99 -5.48 -7.34
CA MET A 61 20.18 -5.98 -6.64
C MET A 61 20.32 -5.41 -5.23
N GLY A 62 19.70 -4.27 -4.96
CA GLY A 62 19.69 -3.62 -3.66
C GLY A 62 18.92 -4.42 -2.60
N PHE A 63 19.39 -4.33 -1.36
CA PHE A 63 18.85 -5.04 -0.20
C PHE A 63 18.10 -4.14 0.79
N GLN A 64 17.88 -2.87 0.44
CA GLN A 64 17.27 -1.86 1.31
C GLN A 64 15.86 -2.21 1.78
N ASP A 65 15.15 -3.06 1.03
CA ASP A 65 13.79 -3.49 1.35
C ASP A 65 13.77 -4.49 2.52
N PHE A 66 14.88 -5.18 2.81
CA PHE A 66 15.00 -6.01 4.01
C PHE A 66 15.03 -5.22 5.33
N ARG A 67 15.14 -3.89 5.28
CA ARG A 67 15.01 -3.01 6.47
C ARG A 67 13.62 -3.07 7.12
N ILE A 68 12.65 -3.74 6.50
CA ILE A 68 11.39 -4.07 7.18
C ILE A 68 11.58 -5.03 8.35
N PHE A 69 12.65 -5.85 8.34
CA PHE A 69 13.02 -6.77 9.41
C PHE A 69 14.06 -6.17 10.34
N GLU A 70 14.19 -6.74 11.53
CA GLU A 70 15.15 -6.31 12.54
C GLU A 70 16.60 -6.66 12.13
N ASP A 71 16.87 -7.95 11.90
CA ASP A 71 18.23 -8.46 11.64
C ASP A 71 18.25 -9.52 10.52
N TYR A 72 17.83 -9.15 9.31
CA TYR A 72 17.88 -10.08 8.17
C TYR A 72 19.31 -10.20 7.60
N GLU A 73 19.87 -11.43 7.58
CA GLU A 73 21.24 -11.67 7.09
C GLU A 73 21.31 -11.79 5.56
N ILE A 74 21.90 -10.79 4.90
CA ILE A 74 22.01 -10.74 3.43
C ILE A 74 23.20 -11.51 2.83
N LYS A 75 24.00 -12.19 3.66
CA LYS A 75 25.22 -12.88 3.21
C LYS A 75 24.91 -14.03 2.24
N GLY A 76 23.86 -14.81 2.54
CA GLY A 76 23.37 -15.88 1.66
C GLY A 76 22.92 -15.35 0.31
N LEU A 77 22.15 -14.26 0.30
CA LEU A 77 21.71 -13.59 -0.93
C LEU A 77 22.87 -13.08 -1.79
N LYS A 78 23.86 -12.44 -1.18
CA LYS A 78 25.07 -12.01 -1.90
C LYS A 78 25.81 -13.20 -2.53
N ASN A 79 25.84 -14.34 -1.84
CA ASN A 79 26.43 -15.55 -2.39
C ASN A 79 25.65 -16.06 -3.61
N ILE A 80 24.31 -16.11 -3.53
CA ILE A 80 23.44 -16.51 -4.64
C ILE A 80 23.70 -15.64 -5.87
N LEU A 81 23.66 -14.31 -5.70
CA LEU A 81 23.84 -13.37 -6.82
C LEU A 81 25.22 -13.46 -7.46
N ASN A 82 26.27 -13.68 -6.67
CA ASN A 82 27.65 -13.72 -7.18
C ASN A 82 28.02 -15.05 -7.84
N GLN A 83 27.40 -16.17 -7.44
CA GLN A 83 27.81 -17.51 -7.88
C GLN A 83 26.82 -18.18 -8.84
N SER A 84 25.61 -17.65 -9.01
CA SER A 84 24.53 -18.27 -9.82
C SER A 84 25.00 -18.78 -11.19
N SER A 85 25.80 -18.00 -11.90
CA SER A 85 26.32 -18.35 -13.22
C SER A 85 27.21 -19.61 -13.23
N SER A 86 27.97 -19.84 -12.16
CA SER A 86 28.81 -21.05 -12.01
C SER A 86 27.97 -22.32 -11.87
N TYR A 87 26.71 -22.17 -11.47
CA TYR A 87 25.74 -23.25 -11.34
C TYR A 87 24.77 -23.31 -12.53
N GLY A 88 25.03 -22.56 -13.60
CA GLY A 88 24.19 -22.54 -14.80
C GLY A 88 22.85 -21.81 -14.61
N LEU A 89 22.71 -21.01 -13.56
CA LEU A 89 21.55 -20.16 -13.30
C LEU A 89 21.86 -18.71 -13.70
N LEU A 90 20.91 -18.07 -14.38
CA LEU A 90 20.95 -16.63 -14.63
C LEU A 90 20.00 -15.94 -13.64
N VAL A 91 20.54 -15.52 -12.50
CA VAL A 91 19.76 -14.84 -11.45
C VAL A 91 20.04 -13.33 -11.53
N GLU A 92 19.13 -12.59 -12.14
CA GLU A 92 19.24 -11.13 -12.30
C GLU A 92 18.69 -10.34 -11.10
N THR A 93 17.99 -11.02 -10.19
CA THR A 93 17.49 -10.45 -8.94
C THR A 93 17.38 -11.52 -7.88
N TRP A 94 17.49 -11.12 -6.61
CA TRP A 94 17.23 -12.01 -5.48
C TRP A 94 15.73 -12.21 -5.23
N ARG A 95 14.84 -11.50 -5.92
CA ARG A 95 13.40 -11.52 -5.68
C ARG A 95 12.72 -12.64 -6.45
N ASN A 96 11.63 -13.18 -5.91
CA ASN A 96 10.77 -14.16 -6.56
C ASN A 96 11.49 -15.47 -7.00
N LEU A 97 12.55 -15.86 -6.31
CA LEU A 97 13.29 -17.11 -6.56
C LEU A 97 12.42 -18.36 -6.30
N ASP A 98 11.45 -18.25 -5.39
CA ASP A 98 10.52 -19.34 -5.07
C ASP A 98 9.61 -19.72 -6.24
N ILE A 99 9.36 -18.79 -7.16
CA ILE A 99 8.52 -19.01 -8.35
C ILE A 99 9.31 -19.05 -9.65
N ASP A 100 10.63 -18.85 -9.62
CA ASP A 100 11.49 -18.92 -10.80
C ASP A 100 11.62 -20.38 -11.30
N PRO A 101 11.13 -20.71 -12.52
CA PRO A 101 11.16 -22.08 -13.03
C PRO A 101 12.56 -22.68 -13.14
N HIS A 102 13.58 -21.87 -13.44
CA HIS A 102 14.96 -22.32 -13.58
C HIS A 102 15.57 -22.64 -12.21
N VAL A 103 15.31 -21.81 -11.21
CA VAL A 103 15.69 -22.08 -9.81
C VAL A 103 15.03 -23.36 -9.31
N GLN A 104 13.73 -23.51 -9.55
CA GLN A 104 12.98 -24.71 -9.14
C GLN A 104 13.49 -25.97 -9.84
N GLN A 105 13.83 -25.89 -11.13
CA GLN A 105 14.41 -27.00 -11.88
C GLN A 105 15.79 -27.37 -11.32
N TYR A 106 16.63 -26.38 -11.04
CA TYR A 106 17.96 -26.60 -10.46
C TYR A 106 17.86 -27.27 -9.09
N LEU A 107 17.04 -26.76 -8.17
CA LEU A 107 16.91 -27.33 -6.82
C LEU A 107 16.34 -28.76 -6.83
N LYS A 108 15.46 -29.08 -7.79
CA LYS A 108 14.94 -30.46 -7.97
C LYS A 108 15.99 -31.42 -8.51
N ALA A 109 16.87 -30.96 -9.41
CA ALA A 109 17.88 -31.78 -10.05
C ALA A 109 19.19 -31.87 -9.23
N SER A 110 19.48 -30.86 -8.41
CA SER A 110 20.67 -30.82 -7.58
C SER A 110 20.54 -31.75 -6.39
N HIS A 111 21.55 -32.61 -6.20
CA HIS A 111 21.75 -33.37 -4.96
C HIS A 111 22.92 -32.82 -4.13
N SER A 112 23.46 -31.67 -4.52
CA SER A 112 24.59 -31.03 -3.84
C SER A 112 24.13 -30.44 -2.50
N GLN A 113 25.03 -30.49 -1.52
CA GLN A 113 24.89 -29.83 -0.22
C GLN A 113 25.96 -28.74 -0.05
N ASP A 114 26.46 -28.21 -1.18
CA ASP A 114 27.34 -27.05 -1.15
C ASP A 114 26.64 -25.80 -0.60
N SER A 115 27.46 -24.82 -0.23
CA SER A 115 26.96 -23.59 0.38
C SER A 115 26.01 -22.81 -0.55
N PHE A 116 26.21 -22.84 -1.86
CA PHE A 116 25.33 -22.13 -2.80
C PHE A 116 23.93 -22.74 -2.81
N THR A 117 23.84 -24.06 -3.01
CA THR A 117 22.58 -24.80 -3.07
C THR A 117 21.79 -24.64 -1.78
N GLN A 118 22.48 -24.68 -0.62
CA GLN A 118 21.86 -24.47 0.68
C GLN A 118 21.31 -23.04 0.85
N ASN A 119 22.09 -22.02 0.49
CA ASN A 119 21.62 -20.62 0.55
C ASN A 119 20.41 -20.42 -0.39
N LEU A 120 20.45 -20.98 -1.60
CA LEU A 120 19.37 -20.86 -2.57
C LEU A 120 18.08 -21.53 -2.07
N GLN A 121 18.17 -22.74 -1.51
CA GLN A 121 17.00 -23.42 -0.94
C GLN A 121 16.42 -22.65 0.24
N GLN A 122 17.26 -22.14 1.15
CA GLN A 122 16.81 -21.34 2.29
C GLN A 122 16.06 -20.08 1.83
N GLU A 123 16.55 -19.41 0.79
CA GLU A 123 15.90 -18.24 0.25
C GLU A 123 14.57 -18.59 -0.43
N VAL A 124 14.53 -19.65 -1.22
CA VAL A 124 13.29 -20.16 -1.83
C VAL A 124 12.24 -20.48 -0.76
N ASP A 125 12.62 -21.16 0.32
CA ASP A 125 11.72 -21.52 1.41
C ASP A 125 11.22 -20.26 2.14
N PHE A 126 12.11 -19.31 2.40
CA PHE A 126 11.76 -18.02 3.01
C PHE A 126 10.75 -17.25 2.15
N GLN A 127 10.99 -17.13 0.85
CA GLN A 127 10.11 -16.38 -0.05
C GLN A 127 8.76 -17.07 -0.24
N ALA A 128 8.73 -18.40 -0.39
CA ALA A 128 7.50 -19.16 -0.45
C ALA A 128 6.64 -18.95 0.81
N LYS A 129 7.29 -18.97 1.99
CA LYS A 129 6.63 -18.72 3.27
C LYS A 129 6.13 -17.28 3.41
N LEU A 130 6.92 -16.30 2.98
CA LEU A 130 6.55 -14.89 2.96
C LEU A 130 5.33 -14.64 2.07
N ARG A 131 5.28 -15.26 0.89
CA ARG A 131 4.15 -15.14 -0.04
C ARG A 131 2.82 -15.56 0.58
N THR A 132 2.83 -16.54 1.48
CA THR A 132 1.65 -17.05 2.17
C THR A 132 1.51 -16.57 3.62
N ILE A 133 2.33 -15.62 4.09
CA ILE A 133 2.36 -15.22 5.51
C ILE A 133 1.01 -14.67 6.00
N HIS A 134 0.26 -14.03 5.10
CA HIS A 134 -1.07 -13.48 5.39
C HIS A 134 -2.11 -14.54 5.77
N GLN A 135 -1.88 -15.82 5.43
CA GLN A 135 -2.78 -16.92 5.79
C GLN A 135 -2.78 -17.23 7.30
N TYR A 136 -1.79 -16.72 8.04
CA TYR A 136 -1.74 -16.82 9.49
C TYR A 136 -2.50 -15.70 10.21
N ALA A 137 -3.00 -14.70 9.48
CA ALA A 137 -3.78 -13.61 10.04
C ALA A 137 -5.27 -13.97 10.10
N GLU A 138 -5.89 -13.73 11.25
CA GLU A 138 -7.33 -13.88 11.46
C GLU A 138 -8.07 -12.56 11.20
N LEU A 139 -7.37 -11.44 11.34
CA LEU A 139 -7.94 -10.10 11.28
C LEU A 139 -7.85 -9.51 9.87
N GLU A 140 -8.94 -8.90 9.40
CA GLU A 140 -9.05 -8.28 8.05
C GLU A 140 -7.86 -7.36 7.75
N GLU A 141 -7.57 -6.44 8.66
CA GLU A 141 -6.53 -5.45 8.49
C GLU A 141 -5.12 -6.06 8.54
N SER A 142 -4.93 -7.17 9.28
CA SER A 142 -3.64 -7.84 9.37
C SER A 142 -3.34 -8.61 8.09
N VAL A 143 -4.36 -9.20 7.44
CA VAL A 143 -4.23 -9.78 6.09
C VAL A 143 -3.69 -8.72 5.12
N LEU A 144 -4.28 -7.51 5.14
CA LEU A 144 -3.85 -6.41 4.27
C LEU A 144 -2.39 -6.02 4.49
N ILE A 145 -1.96 -5.83 5.74
CA ILE A 145 -0.58 -5.43 6.04
C ILE A 145 0.42 -6.56 5.73
N CYS A 146 0.08 -7.82 6.04
CA CYS A 146 0.92 -8.96 5.71
C CYS A 146 1.14 -9.09 4.19
N GLN A 147 0.09 -8.92 3.37
CA GLN A 147 0.21 -8.92 1.92
C GLN A 147 1.08 -7.75 1.42
N LEU A 148 0.88 -6.56 1.98
CA LEU A 148 1.62 -5.37 1.59
C LEU A 148 3.12 -5.51 1.93
N LEU A 149 3.46 -6.04 3.11
CA LEU A 149 4.85 -6.33 3.49
C LEU A 149 5.49 -7.41 2.61
N ALA A 150 4.74 -8.46 2.26
CA ALA A 150 5.23 -9.51 1.38
C ALA A 150 5.56 -8.97 -0.02
N ASP A 151 4.69 -8.14 -0.59
CA ASP A 151 4.88 -7.60 -1.94
C ASP A 151 6.05 -6.61 -2.05
N ILE A 152 6.47 -5.96 -0.96
CA ILE A 152 7.68 -5.11 -0.96
C ILE A 152 8.92 -5.93 -1.31
N LEU A 153 9.00 -7.17 -0.81
CA LEU A 153 10.12 -8.08 -1.09
C LEU A 153 9.87 -8.88 -2.36
N LEU A 154 8.62 -9.33 -2.56
CA LEU A 154 8.18 -10.22 -3.64
C LEU A 154 7.19 -9.49 -4.54
N PRO A 155 7.67 -8.52 -5.36
CA PRO A 155 6.81 -7.69 -6.18
C PRO A 155 6.01 -8.54 -7.16
N GLN A 156 4.76 -8.14 -7.34
CA GLN A 156 3.83 -8.71 -8.32
C GLN A 156 4.05 -8.06 -9.70
N THR A 157 3.55 -8.71 -10.74
CA THR A 157 3.53 -8.14 -12.10
C THR A 157 2.10 -7.85 -12.55
N VAL A 158 1.91 -6.82 -13.39
CA VAL A 158 0.58 -6.43 -13.89
C VAL A 158 -0.09 -7.59 -14.61
N HIS A 159 0.69 -8.31 -15.42
CA HIS A 159 0.22 -9.44 -16.22
C HIS A 159 -0.33 -10.59 -15.37
N THR A 160 0.12 -10.73 -14.12
CA THR A 160 -0.35 -11.78 -13.23
C THR A 160 -1.70 -11.44 -12.57
N ILE A 161 -2.01 -10.15 -12.36
CA ILE A 161 -3.08 -9.74 -11.42
C ILE A 161 -4.19 -8.89 -12.08
N GLU A 162 -4.05 -8.48 -13.34
CA GLU A 162 -5.03 -7.61 -14.03
C GLU A 162 -5.42 -6.39 -13.18
N MET A 163 -4.41 -5.69 -12.63
CA MET A 163 -4.57 -4.54 -11.76
C MET A 163 -4.02 -3.28 -12.42
N ILE A 164 -4.62 -2.12 -12.13
CA ILE A 164 -4.13 -0.84 -12.62
C ILE A 164 -2.83 -0.49 -11.90
N GLU A 165 -1.75 -0.34 -12.66
CA GLU A 165 -0.47 0.14 -12.15
C GLU A 165 -0.43 1.67 -12.17
N CYS A 166 0.03 2.24 -11.06
CA CYS A 166 0.24 3.67 -10.91
C CYS A 166 1.73 3.98 -10.97
N ASP A 167 2.11 4.89 -11.85
CA ASP A 167 3.47 5.43 -11.87
C ASP A 167 3.79 6.10 -10.53
N SER A 168 5.02 5.92 -10.04
CA SER A 168 5.48 6.56 -8.81
C SER A 168 6.14 7.90 -9.09
N LEU A 169 5.88 8.90 -8.25
CA LEU A 169 6.63 10.16 -8.27
C LEU A 169 8.09 9.93 -7.83
N GLU A 170 9.04 10.56 -8.52
CA GLU A 170 10.47 10.47 -8.19
C GLU A 170 10.78 11.02 -6.79
N GLU A 171 10.17 12.15 -6.44
CA GLU A 171 10.36 12.81 -5.15
C GLU A 171 9.13 12.73 -4.25
N LYS A 172 9.38 12.53 -2.95
CA LYS A 172 8.34 12.55 -1.92
C LYS A 172 7.69 13.94 -1.85
N PRO A 173 6.37 14.05 -2.12
CA PRO A 173 5.68 15.33 -2.00
C PRO A 173 5.69 15.84 -0.56
N LYS A 174 5.62 17.17 -0.38
CA LYS A 174 5.57 17.81 0.95
C LYS A 174 4.22 17.66 1.67
N VAL A 175 3.26 16.94 1.07
CA VAL A 175 1.89 16.75 1.58
C VAL A 175 1.70 15.39 2.25
N GLY A 176 0.56 15.17 2.92
CA GLY A 176 0.19 13.87 3.51
C GLY A 176 0.54 13.68 4.99
N SER A 177 1.01 14.75 5.63
CA SER A 177 1.19 14.78 7.08
C SER A 177 -0.13 14.97 7.84
N CYS A 178 -1.17 15.51 7.21
CA CYS A 178 -2.42 15.85 7.90
C CYS A 178 -3.23 14.59 8.28
N PRO A 179 -3.52 14.36 9.58
CA PRO A 179 -4.38 13.26 10.04
C PRO A 179 -5.84 13.48 9.62
N MET A 180 -6.21 14.73 9.31
CA MET A 180 -7.55 15.14 8.90
C MET A 180 -7.79 15.02 7.39
N ALA A 181 -6.87 14.46 6.60
CA ALA A 181 -7.10 14.23 5.17
C ALA A 181 -8.43 13.46 4.93
N GLU A 182 -8.72 12.49 5.79
CA GLU A 182 -9.92 11.65 5.74
C GLU A 182 -11.21 12.41 6.09
N LYS A 183 -11.14 13.53 6.83
CA LYS A 183 -12.31 14.34 7.24
C LYS A 183 -13.16 14.75 6.03
N PHE A 184 -12.50 15.11 4.93
CA PHE A 184 -13.19 15.59 3.74
C PHE A 184 -13.74 14.44 2.91
N PHE A 185 -13.01 13.33 2.76
CA PHE A 185 -13.55 12.13 2.11
C PHE A 185 -14.79 11.61 2.84
N LEU A 186 -14.76 11.54 4.16
CA LEU A 186 -15.94 11.19 4.97
C LEU A 186 -17.13 12.14 4.74
N ARG A 187 -16.89 13.44 4.56
CA ARG A 187 -17.97 14.38 4.24
C ARG A 187 -18.48 14.24 2.81
N ILE A 188 -17.56 14.06 1.87
CA ILE A 188 -17.89 13.87 0.45
C ILE A 188 -18.80 12.66 0.35
N ALA A 189 -18.46 11.52 0.95
CA ALA A 189 -19.26 10.29 1.00
C ALA A 189 -20.73 10.45 1.43
N HIS A 190 -21.09 11.58 2.06
CA HIS A 190 -22.47 11.91 2.44
C HIS A 190 -22.98 13.18 1.75
N HIS A 191 -22.48 13.47 0.54
CA HIS A 191 -22.83 14.63 -0.30
C HIS A 191 -22.60 15.99 0.37
N ARG A 192 -21.67 16.10 1.34
CA ARG A 192 -21.38 17.34 2.08
C ARG A 192 -20.08 18.02 1.67
N LEU A 193 -19.99 18.46 0.42
CA LEU A 193 -18.85 19.23 -0.08
C LEU A 193 -18.77 20.64 0.54
N LEU A 194 -17.57 21.19 0.69
CA LEU A 194 -17.39 22.61 1.04
C LEU A 194 -17.76 23.50 -0.15
N ARG A 195 -18.22 24.74 0.11
CA ARG A 195 -18.63 25.69 -0.95
C ARG A 195 -17.53 25.97 -1.99
N GLN A 196 -16.27 25.98 -1.56
CA GLN A 196 -15.10 26.13 -2.42
C GLN A 196 -14.35 24.82 -2.65
N GLY A 197 -14.85 23.70 -2.12
CA GLY A 197 -14.26 22.39 -2.35
C GLY A 197 -14.54 21.93 -3.77
N GLU A 198 -13.55 21.28 -4.36
CA GLU A 198 -13.64 20.64 -5.67
C GLU A 198 -13.16 19.20 -5.54
N ILE A 199 -13.66 18.33 -6.41
CA ILE A 199 -13.20 16.94 -6.47
C ILE A 199 -12.77 16.64 -7.89
N ASN A 200 -11.64 15.98 -8.07
CA ASN A 200 -11.31 15.38 -9.36
C ASN A 200 -11.55 13.87 -9.28
N ILE A 201 -12.03 13.30 -10.38
CA ILE A 201 -12.22 11.87 -10.53
C ILE A 201 -11.21 11.37 -11.55
N PHE A 202 -10.29 10.51 -11.11
CA PHE A 202 -9.35 9.86 -12.02
C PHE A 202 -9.98 8.58 -12.56
N VAL A 203 -9.95 8.39 -13.88
CA VAL A 203 -10.62 7.27 -14.55
C VAL A 203 -9.66 6.42 -15.37
N ASP A 204 -10.01 5.14 -15.57
CA ASP A 204 -9.29 4.23 -16.47
C ASP A 204 -9.59 4.52 -17.95
N ASP A 205 -9.02 3.71 -18.84
CA ASP A 205 -9.25 3.74 -20.28
C ASP A 205 -10.72 3.48 -20.68
N LYS A 206 -11.50 2.83 -19.81
CA LYS A 206 -12.93 2.57 -19.97
C LYS A 206 -13.80 3.66 -19.32
N GLY A 207 -13.19 4.69 -18.73
CA GLY A 207 -13.88 5.77 -18.03
C GLY A 207 -14.41 5.38 -16.65
N LEU A 208 -13.98 4.26 -16.06
CA LEU A 208 -14.39 3.83 -14.72
C LEU A 208 -13.57 4.57 -13.65
N PRO A 209 -14.19 5.01 -12.54
CA PRO A 209 -13.46 5.71 -11.47
C PRO A 209 -12.42 4.83 -10.77
N ILE A 210 -11.19 5.35 -10.68
CA ILE A 210 -10.05 4.72 -10.02
C ILE A 210 -9.70 5.42 -8.72
N MET A 211 -9.67 6.75 -8.72
CA MET A 211 -9.34 7.56 -7.55
C MET A 211 -10.22 8.81 -7.48
N MET A 212 -10.36 9.35 -6.28
CA MET A 212 -10.95 10.66 -6.04
C MET A 212 -9.94 11.57 -5.35
N GLU A 213 -9.66 12.72 -5.97
CA GLU A 213 -8.87 13.78 -5.38
C GLU A 213 -9.76 14.83 -4.74
N LYS A 214 -9.31 15.40 -3.62
CA LYS A 214 -9.92 16.57 -3.01
C LYS A 214 -9.03 17.81 -3.24
N LEU A 215 -9.64 18.90 -3.67
CA LEU A 215 -8.98 20.20 -3.83
C LEU A 215 -9.66 21.26 -2.97
N ASN A 216 -8.89 22.25 -2.51
CA ASN A 216 -9.35 23.37 -1.68
C ASN A 216 -10.01 22.93 -0.36
N MET A 217 -9.52 21.82 0.20
CA MET A 217 -10.07 21.15 1.38
C MET A 217 -8.93 20.57 2.24
N GLY A 218 -8.13 21.46 2.85
CA GLY A 218 -6.93 21.10 3.61
C GLY A 218 -5.69 20.99 2.71
N ASP A 219 -4.84 19.98 2.93
CA ASP A 219 -3.72 19.69 2.01
C ASP A 219 -4.27 19.43 0.60
N ASN A 220 -3.82 20.20 -0.38
CA ASN A 220 -4.18 19.99 -1.78
C ASN A 220 -3.47 18.74 -2.32
N HIS A 221 -4.08 18.12 -3.33
CA HIS A 221 -3.55 16.98 -4.09
C HIS A 221 -3.50 15.63 -3.39
N SER A 222 -4.21 15.46 -2.27
CA SER A 222 -4.42 14.14 -1.70
C SER A 222 -5.56 13.42 -2.40
N CYS A 223 -5.33 12.18 -2.81
CA CYS A 223 -6.27 11.31 -3.50
C CYS A 223 -6.55 10.06 -2.68
N ILE A 224 -7.76 9.52 -2.76
CA ILE A 224 -8.10 8.21 -2.22
C ILE A 224 -8.37 7.25 -3.37
N SER A 225 -7.81 6.04 -3.32
CA SER A 225 -8.15 4.99 -4.28
C SER A 225 -9.55 4.45 -4.03
N LEU A 226 -10.30 4.30 -5.11
CA LEU A 226 -11.65 3.74 -5.14
C LEU A 226 -11.63 2.26 -5.50
N VAL A 227 -10.55 1.78 -6.09
CA VAL A 227 -10.27 0.37 -6.42
C VAL A 227 -8.89 -0.03 -5.91
N PRO A 228 -8.58 -1.34 -5.81
CA PRO A 228 -7.21 -1.79 -5.58
C PRO A 228 -6.28 -1.37 -6.72
N LEU A 229 -5.03 -1.02 -6.38
CA LEU A 229 -4.04 -0.50 -7.31
C LEU A 229 -2.69 -1.17 -7.08
N MET A 230 -1.82 -1.14 -8.08
CA MET A 230 -0.44 -1.59 -7.94
C MET A 230 0.53 -0.41 -8.07
N MET A 231 1.59 -0.40 -7.28
CA MET A 231 2.67 0.59 -7.39
C MET A 231 4.01 -0.11 -7.11
N ASN A 232 4.94 -0.06 -8.05
CA ASN A 232 6.26 -0.69 -7.93
C ASN A 232 6.18 -2.18 -7.50
N GLY A 233 5.23 -2.91 -8.11
CA GLY A 233 4.94 -4.31 -7.80
C GLY A 233 4.24 -4.57 -6.47
N VAL A 234 3.84 -3.54 -5.71
CA VAL A 234 3.12 -3.68 -4.44
C VAL A 234 1.63 -3.48 -4.66
N ARG A 235 0.81 -4.46 -4.24
CA ARG A 235 -0.65 -4.32 -4.24
C ARG A 235 -1.10 -3.43 -3.09
N LEU A 236 -1.89 -2.43 -3.41
CA LEU A 236 -2.46 -1.45 -2.50
C LEU A 236 -3.99 -1.62 -2.48
N PRO A 237 -4.61 -1.78 -1.31
CA PRO A 237 -6.06 -1.93 -1.24
C PRO A 237 -6.76 -0.63 -1.64
N ALA A 238 -8.04 -0.77 -2.01
CA ALA A 238 -8.93 0.37 -2.14
C ALA A 238 -8.99 1.14 -0.79
N GLY A 239 -9.18 2.46 -0.83
CA GLY A 239 -9.10 3.31 0.35
C GLY A 239 -7.66 3.70 0.74
N SER A 240 -6.68 3.43 -0.12
CA SER A 240 -5.30 3.90 0.03
C SER A 240 -5.21 5.40 -0.27
N LEU A 241 -4.43 6.13 0.53
CA LEU A 241 -4.21 7.56 0.36
C LEU A 241 -2.95 7.81 -0.48
N PHE A 242 -3.07 8.65 -1.49
CA PHE A 242 -1.99 9.06 -2.38
C PHE A 242 -1.84 10.58 -2.40
N SER A 243 -0.66 11.04 -2.82
CA SER A 243 -0.47 12.38 -3.35
C SER A 243 -0.35 12.30 -4.87
N ALA A 244 -0.91 13.27 -5.57
CA ALA A 244 -0.66 13.51 -6.99
C ALA A 244 0.17 14.79 -7.17
N SER A 245 0.87 14.91 -8.31
CA SER A 245 1.57 16.14 -8.69
C SER A 245 1.46 16.33 -10.20
N TYR A 246 0.73 17.35 -10.62
CA TYR A 246 0.44 17.60 -12.03
C TYR A 246 0.05 19.07 -12.24
N ASP A 247 0.20 19.54 -13.48
CA ASP A 247 -0.34 20.83 -13.92
C ASP A 247 -1.70 20.59 -14.57
N ILE A 248 -2.77 21.08 -13.95
CA ILE A 248 -4.14 20.82 -14.39
C ILE A 248 -4.44 21.46 -15.75
N ASP A 249 -3.78 22.55 -16.12
CA ASP A 249 -4.13 23.33 -17.31
C ASP A 249 -3.78 22.58 -18.60
N VAL A 250 -2.73 21.75 -18.55
CA VAL A 250 -2.25 20.97 -19.71
C VAL A 250 -2.94 19.62 -19.86
N LEU A 251 -3.73 19.17 -18.89
CA LEU A 251 -4.39 17.86 -18.96
C LEU A 251 -5.66 17.89 -19.80
N GLU A 252 -5.86 16.81 -20.56
CA GLU A 252 -7.18 16.44 -21.07
C GLU A 252 -8.12 16.15 -19.90
N LYS A 253 -9.23 16.88 -19.85
CA LYS A 253 -10.15 16.84 -18.72
C LYS A 253 -11.57 17.21 -19.14
N GLN A 254 -12.55 16.66 -18.45
CA GLN A 254 -13.95 16.99 -18.63
C GLN A 254 -14.49 17.55 -17.31
N PRO A 255 -15.34 18.58 -17.31
CA PRO A 255 -15.95 19.05 -16.07
C PRO A 255 -16.78 17.93 -15.44
N ASN A 256 -16.78 17.82 -14.11
CA ASN A 256 -17.71 16.93 -13.43
C ASN A 256 -19.18 17.30 -13.74
N LYS A 257 -20.07 16.31 -13.68
CA LYS A 257 -21.51 16.50 -13.91
C LYS A 257 -22.22 17.32 -12.82
N GLN A 258 -21.91 17.09 -11.54
CA GLN A 258 -22.66 17.69 -10.42
C GLN A 258 -21.80 18.62 -9.56
N TYR A 259 -20.61 18.17 -9.19
CA TYR A 259 -19.69 18.94 -8.33
C TYR A 259 -18.69 19.76 -9.14
N LYS A 260 -17.99 20.68 -8.47
CA LYS A 260 -16.84 21.36 -9.07
C LYS A 260 -15.66 20.40 -9.22
N GLY A 261 -14.79 20.69 -10.19
CA GLY A 261 -13.63 19.87 -10.54
C GLY A 261 -13.86 19.07 -11.82
N TYR A 262 -13.02 18.07 -12.06
CA TYR A 262 -12.90 17.43 -13.36
C TYR A 262 -12.79 15.90 -13.30
N VAL A 263 -13.24 15.26 -14.37
CA VAL A 263 -12.91 13.88 -14.73
C VAL A 263 -11.64 13.91 -15.58
N ILE A 264 -10.61 13.18 -15.15
CA ILE A 264 -9.27 13.20 -15.75
C ILE A 264 -8.81 11.75 -15.99
N PRO A 265 -8.37 11.37 -17.20
CA PRO A 265 -7.80 10.04 -17.42
C PRO A 265 -6.53 9.85 -16.58
N ILE A 266 -6.40 8.73 -15.86
CA ILE A 266 -5.25 8.49 -14.98
C ILE A 266 -3.93 8.44 -15.76
N ALA A 267 -3.97 8.06 -17.03
CA ALA A 267 -2.81 8.02 -17.93
C ALA A 267 -2.21 9.41 -18.22
N GLN A 268 -2.93 10.50 -17.91
CA GLN A 268 -2.43 11.87 -18.04
C GLN A 268 -1.64 12.32 -16.80
N MET A 269 -1.58 11.51 -15.75
CA MET A 269 -0.96 11.86 -14.49
C MET A 269 0.53 11.53 -14.53
N ASN A 270 1.37 12.44 -14.04
CA ASN A 270 2.83 12.23 -13.97
C ASN A 270 3.27 11.20 -12.91
N GLY A 271 2.30 10.58 -12.22
CA GLY A 271 2.53 9.63 -11.15
C GLY A 271 1.97 10.05 -9.80
N PHE A 272 2.12 9.16 -8.84
CA PHE A 272 1.55 9.23 -7.52
C PHE A 272 2.58 8.87 -6.45
N TRP A 273 2.33 9.32 -5.23
CA TRP A 273 3.08 8.87 -4.05
C TRP A 273 2.12 8.27 -3.05
N PHE A 274 2.28 6.98 -2.72
CA PHE A 274 1.48 6.35 -1.68
C PHE A 274 1.84 6.95 -0.31
N LEU A 275 0.84 7.37 0.45
CA LEU A 275 1.03 8.07 1.73
C LEU A 275 0.80 7.15 2.93
N ARG A 276 -0.32 6.43 2.92
CA ARG A 276 -0.77 5.51 3.98
C ARG A 276 -2.11 4.88 3.64
N LEU A 277 -2.53 3.90 4.43
CA LEU A 277 -3.92 3.46 4.44
C LEU A 277 -4.81 4.46 5.21
N THR A 278 -6.04 4.64 4.73
CA THR A 278 -7.09 5.37 5.46
C THR A 278 -7.97 4.38 6.24
N THR A 279 -8.81 4.88 7.16
CA THR A 279 -9.80 4.02 7.84
C THR A 279 -10.80 3.43 6.86
N LEU A 280 -11.00 4.03 5.69
CA LEU A 280 -11.88 3.52 4.62
C LEU A 280 -11.33 2.29 3.90
N ALA A 281 -10.05 1.94 4.09
CA ALA A 281 -9.47 0.69 3.56
C ALA A 281 -9.91 -0.56 4.35
N VAL A 282 -10.55 -0.38 5.51
CA VAL A 282 -11.03 -1.46 6.37
C VAL A 282 -12.53 -1.30 6.61
N SER A 283 -13.23 -2.43 6.71
CA SER A 283 -14.68 -2.44 6.96
C SER A 283 -15.06 -1.70 8.26
N PRO A 284 -16.22 -1.02 8.31
CA PRO A 284 -16.56 -0.15 9.44
C PRO A 284 -16.49 -0.83 10.81
N LYS A 285 -16.94 -2.10 10.90
CA LYS A 285 -16.92 -2.90 12.14
C LYS A 285 -15.52 -3.15 12.71
N ASN A 286 -14.48 -3.07 11.87
CA ASN A 286 -13.10 -3.40 12.25
C ASN A 286 -12.23 -2.15 12.50
N ARG A 287 -12.68 -0.95 12.12
CA ARG A 287 -11.85 0.29 12.17
C ARG A 287 -11.36 0.66 13.56
N ALA A 288 -12.22 0.53 14.57
CA ALA A 288 -11.87 0.88 15.94
C ALA A 288 -10.70 0.02 16.47
N ARG A 289 -10.66 -1.24 16.06
CA ARG A 289 -9.58 -2.18 16.39
C ARG A 289 -8.34 -1.94 15.54
N ALA A 290 -8.51 -1.80 14.22
CA ALA A 290 -7.42 -1.65 13.27
C ALA A 290 -6.62 -0.35 13.43
N PHE A 291 -7.31 0.76 13.71
CA PHE A 291 -6.70 2.10 13.78
C PHE A 291 -6.68 2.68 15.19
N GLY A 292 -7.15 1.92 16.19
CA GLY A 292 -7.03 2.22 17.61
C GLY A 292 -7.27 3.69 17.96
N TYR A 293 -6.24 4.33 18.50
CA TYR A 293 -6.32 5.71 18.94
C TYR A 293 -6.52 6.72 17.79
N HIS A 294 -6.08 6.44 16.55
CA HIS A 294 -6.36 7.29 15.39
C HIS A 294 -7.85 7.30 15.06
N PHE A 295 -8.53 6.14 15.07
CA PHE A 295 -9.98 6.09 14.87
C PHE A 295 -10.72 6.82 16.00
N LYS A 296 -10.30 6.61 17.24
CA LYS A 296 -10.85 7.34 18.39
C LYS A 296 -10.73 8.86 18.21
N GLN A 297 -9.59 9.36 17.76
CA GLN A 297 -9.41 10.78 17.44
C GLN A 297 -10.35 11.25 16.32
N GLN A 298 -10.67 10.43 15.31
CA GLN A 298 -11.65 10.81 14.31
C GLN A 298 -13.03 11.03 14.93
N VAL A 299 -13.46 10.11 15.81
CA VAL A 299 -14.74 10.19 16.51
C VAL A 299 -14.78 11.39 17.46
N ASP A 300 -13.77 11.53 18.32
CA ASP A 300 -13.69 12.59 19.34
C ASP A 300 -13.63 13.99 18.70
N ASN A 301 -13.02 14.13 17.52
CA ASN A 301 -13.00 15.38 16.75
C ASN A 301 -14.25 15.61 15.87
N GLY A 302 -15.27 14.77 16.00
CA GLY A 302 -16.54 14.93 15.30
C GLY A 302 -16.42 14.79 13.77
N LEU A 303 -15.53 13.91 13.29
CA LEU A 303 -15.52 13.56 11.85
C LEU A 303 -16.87 12.96 11.47
N PHE A 304 -17.23 13.11 10.19
CA PHE A 304 -18.56 12.77 9.73
C PHE A 304 -18.71 11.25 9.58
N ARG A 305 -19.38 10.60 10.54
CA ARG A 305 -19.74 9.17 10.49
C ARG A 305 -18.56 8.21 10.14
N PRO A 306 -17.37 8.34 10.77
CA PRO A 306 -16.23 7.46 10.48
C PRO A 306 -16.49 6.00 10.81
N ASP A 307 -17.46 5.72 11.68
CA ASP A 307 -17.89 4.42 12.17
C ASP A 307 -18.82 3.65 11.22
N THR A 308 -19.43 4.34 10.26
CA THR A 308 -20.44 3.75 9.35
C THR A 308 -20.18 4.03 7.88
N THR A 309 -19.37 5.03 7.54
CA THR A 309 -19.11 5.39 6.14
C THR A 309 -18.41 4.26 5.39
N GLU A 310 -18.88 3.87 4.22
CA GLU A 310 -18.24 2.86 3.38
C GLU A 310 -17.54 3.49 2.17
N LEU A 311 -16.49 2.84 1.66
CA LEU A 311 -15.80 3.29 0.45
C LEU A 311 -16.72 3.27 -0.79
N SER A 312 -17.69 2.35 -0.81
CA SER A 312 -18.77 2.26 -1.81
C SER A 312 -19.48 3.60 -2.03
N GLN A 313 -19.69 4.37 -0.98
CA GLN A 313 -20.35 5.68 -1.05
C GLN A 313 -19.50 6.71 -1.82
N LEU A 314 -18.17 6.64 -1.72
CA LEU A 314 -17.27 7.48 -2.54
C LEU A 314 -17.25 7.03 -4.00
N ILE A 315 -17.32 5.72 -4.24
CA ILE A 315 -17.42 5.15 -5.59
C ILE A 315 -18.71 5.63 -6.27
N GLU A 316 -19.85 5.62 -5.56
CA GLU A 316 -21.13 6.12 -6.06
C GLU A 316 -21.03 7.60 -6.45
N ILE A 317 -20.46 8.43 -5.58
CA ILE A 317 -20.26 9.85 -5.87
C ILE A 317 -19.37 10.08 -7.08
N ALA A 318 -18.29 9.30 -7.21
CA ALA A 318 -17.41 9.40 -8.36
C ALA A 318 -18.12 9.04 -9.66
N ARG A 319 -18.94 7.97 -9.66
CA ARG A 319 -19.77 7.58 -10.82
C ARG A 319 -20.80 8.65 -11.18
N ASP A 320 -21.41 9.28 -10.19
CA ASP A 320 -22.37 10.37 -10.38
C ASP A 320 -21.80 11.60 -11.09
N GLN A 321 -20.47 11.74 -11.13
CA GLN A 321 -19.79 12.85 -11.82
C GLN A 321 -19.55 12.58 -13.30
N LEU A 322 -19.68 11.32 -13.76
CA LEU A 322 -19.37 10.95 -15.12
C LEU A 322 -20.54 11.26 -16.07
N TYR A 323 -20.23 11.68 -17.29
CA TYR A 323 -21.21 11.73 -18.38
C TYR A 323 -21.34 10.34 -18.99
N VAL A 324 -22.46 9.66 -18.71
CA VAL A 324 -22.78 8.41 -19.40
C VAL A 324 -23.23 8.79 -20.81
N GLY A 325 -22.39 8.53 -21.82
CA GLY A 325 -22.81 8.64 -23.21
C GLY A 325 -24.05 7.80 -23.44
N HIS A 326 -25.15 8.42 -23.88
CA HIS A 326 -26.18 7.62 -24.55
C HIS A 326 -25.53 7.14 -25.85
N PRO A 327 -25.47 5.82 -26.12
CA PRO A 327 -25.12 5.37 -27.45
C PRO A 327 -26.17 5.98 -28.40
N CYS A 328 -25.72 6.89 -29.26
CA CYS A 328 -26.53 7.38 -30.37
C CYS A 328 -26.80 6.27 -31.37
#